data_AF-A0A2K5HQ48-F1
#
_entry.id   AF-A0A2K5HQ48-F1
#
_cell.length_a   1.000
_cell.length_b   1.000
_cell.length_c   1.000
_cell.angle_alpha   90.00
_cell.angle_beta   90.00
_cell.angle_gamma   90.00
#
_symmetry.space_group_name_H-M   'P 1'
#
loop_
_entity.id
_entity.type
_entity.pdbx_description
1 polymer ?
#
loop_
_entity_poly.entity_id
_entity_poly.type
_entity_poly.pdbx_seq_one_letter_code
_entity_poly.pdbx_strand_id
1 'polypeptide(L)'
;MAARTLLLLLSGALTWAGECGVWRERASAGRSSHSMRYFSTAVARPGRGEPRFISVGYVDDTQFLWFDSDAASRRMEPRVPWVEQEGPEYWDRETRNAMGHAQISRENLRTLLRYYNQSEAGEWPQPGAQVTIPPHPPRTAQIPQSLWV
;
A
#
# COMPACT_ATOMS: atom_id res chain seq x y z
N MET A 1 -67.98 -10.78 -31.45
CA MET A 1 -67.32 -11.30 -30.22
C MET A 1 -66.00 -12.05 -30.48
N ALA A 2 -65.68 -12.49 -31.71
CA ALA A 2 -64.47 -13.28 -31.99
C ALA A 2 -63.15 -12.50 -32.07
N ALA A 3 -63.16 -11.19 -32.36
CA ALA A 3 -61.94 -10.39 -32.49
C ALA A 3 -61.26 -10.06 -31.15
N ARG A 4 -62.05 -9.93 -30.06
CA ARG A 4 -61.51 -9.65 -28.70
C ARG A 4 -60.85 -10.89 -28.10
N THR A 5 -61.34 -12.08 -28.42
CA THR A 5 -60.77 -13.36 -27.95
C THR A 5 -59.44 -13.67 -28.62
N LEU A 6 -59.30 -13.36 -29.91
CA LEU A 6 -58.04 -13.52 -30.65
C LEU A 6 -56.95 -12.55 -30.16
N LEU A 7 -57.32 -11.31 -29.82
CA LEU A 7 -56.39 -10.33 -29.26
C LEU A 7 -55.84 -10.77 -27.88
N LEU A 8 -56.68 -11.39 -27.05
CA LEU A 8 -56.29 -11.89 -25.73
C LEU A 8 -55.40 -13.14 -25.82
N LEU A 9 -55.65 -14.02 -26.78
CA LEU A 9 -54.80 -15.20 -27.02
C LEU A 9 -53.43 -14.83 -27.60
N LEU A 10 -53.34 -13.82 -28.46
CA LEU A 10 -52.06 -13.28 -28.96
C LEU A 10 -51.30 -12.48 -27.89
N SER A 11 -52.01 -11.80 -26.98
CA SER A 11 -51.40 -11.05 -25.86
C SER A 11 -50.80 -11.97 -24.79
N GLY A 12 -51.29 -13.21 -24.64
CA GLY A 12 -50.73 -14.20 -23.70
C GLY A 12 -49.46 -14.90 -24.19
N ALA A 13 -49.16 -14.84 -25.49
CA ALA A 13 -47.97 -15.48 -26.07
C ALA A 13 -46.72 -14.57 -26.08
N LEU A 14 -46.90 -13.24 -26.00
CA LEU A 14 -45.76 -12.30 -26.01
C LEU A 14 -45.12 -12.06 -24.62
N THR A 15 -45.74 -12.49 -23.53
CA THR A 15 -45.17 -12.31 -22.19
C THR A 15 -44.25 -13.46 -21.76
N TRP A 16 -44.35 -14.64 -22.38
CA TRP A 16 -43.50 -15.79 -22.01
C TRP A 16 -42.16 -15.85 -22.75
N ALA A 17 -42.04 -15.16 -23.90
CA ALA A 17 -40.80 -15.08 -24.68
C ALA A 17 -39.95 -13.83 -24.37
N GLY A 18 -40.42 -12.94 -23.49
CA GLY A 18 -39.72 -11.70 -23.11
C GLY A 18 -38.77 -11.83 -21.92
N GLU A 19 -38.88 -12.90 -21.12
CA GLU A 19 -38.15 -13.02 -19.83
C GLU A 19 -36.86 -13.85 -19.90
N CYS A 20 -36.53 -14.49 -21.02
CA CYS A 20 -35.27 -15.24 -21.14
C CYS A 20 -34.06 -14.38 -21.56
N GLY A 21 -34.26 -13.13 -21.96
CA GLY A 21 -33.20 -12.28 -22.55
C GLY A 21 -32.57 -11.23 -21.63
N VAL A 22 -33.24 -10.82 -20.55
CA VAL A 22 -32.82 -9.64 -19.75
C VAL A 22 -32.04 -10.00 -18.48
N TRP A 23 -31.93 -11.29 -18.13
CA TRP A 23 -31.16 -11.72 -16.96
C TRP A 23 -29.69 -12.07 -17.25
N ARG A 24 -29.25 -12.06 -18.52
CA ARG A 24 -27.85 -12.37 -18.89
C ARG A 24 -26.88 -11.21 -18.69
N GLU A 25 -27.34 -10.04 -18.28
CA GLU A 25 -26.46 -8.89 -17.97
C GLU A 25 -26.29 -8.65 -16.46
N ARG A 26 -26.73 -9.60 -15.62
CA ARG A 26 -26.53 -9.54 -14.15
C ARG A 26 -25.65 -10.67 -13.61
N ALA A 27 -25.05 -11.47 -14.50
CA ALA A 27 -24.21 -12.61 -14.14
C ALA A 27 -22.70 -12.32 -14.28
N SER A 28 -22.31 -11.06 -14.10
CA SER A 28 -20.94 -10.69 -13.75
C SER A 28 -20.93 -9.73 -12.58
N ALA A 29 -21.71 -10.03 -11.53
CA ALA A 29 -21.29 -9.68 -10.17
C ALA A 29 -20.07 -10.56 -9.82
N GLY A 30 -18.95 -10.35 -10.54
CA GLY A 30 -17.67 -10.83 -10.09
C GLY A 30 -17.46 -10.29 -8.68
N ARG A 31 -17.04 -11.14 -7.75
CA ARG A 31 -16.64 -10.69 -6.41
C ARG A 31 -15.70 -9.49 -6.57
N SER A 32 -16.13 -8.31 -6.15
CA SER A 32 -15.22 -7.18 -6.02
C SER A 32 -14.21 -7.56 -4.95
N SER A 33 -12.95 -7.73 -5.34
CA SER A 33 -11.87 -7.94 -4.39
C SER A 33 -11.50 -6.60 -3.79
N HIS A 34 -11.39 -6.55 -2.46
CA HIS A 34 -10.78 -5.44 -1.76
C HIS A 34 -9.33 -5.79 -1.43
N SER A 35 -8.47 -4.80 -1.28
CA SER A 35 -7.06 -4.97 -0.94
C SER A 35 -6.62 -3.93 0.08
N MET A 36 -5.74 -4.32 0.99
CA MET A 36 -5.06 -3.39 1.89
C MET A 36 -3.56 -3.43 1.61
N ARG A 37 -2.94 -2.26 1.48
CA ARG A 37 -1.52 -2.14 1.15
C ARG A 37 -0.85 -1.11 2.05
N TYR A 38 0.35 -1.42 2.51
CA TYR A 38 1.22 -0.50 3.20
C TYR A 38 2.48 -0.27 2.35
N PHE A 39 2.86 0.99 2.18
CA PHE A 39 4.10 1.36 1.52
C PHE A 39 4.99 2.10 2.51
N SER A 40 6.18 1.55 2.74
CA SER A 40 7.19 2.13 3.64
C SER A 40 8.38 2.59 2.82
N THR A 41 8.77 3.85 3.01
CA THR A 41 9.91 4.46 2.32
C THR A 41 10.89 4.99 3.36
N ALA A 42 12.15 4.59 3.26
CA ALA A 42 13.23 5.11 4.07
C ALA A 42 14.25 5.84 3.17
N VAL A 43 14.56 7.08 3.51
CA VAL A 43 15.44 7.94 2.73
C VAL A 43 16.69 8.25 3.56
N ALA A 44 17.83 7.76 3.09
CA ALA A 44 19.13 8.14 3.66
C ALA A 44 19.39 9.63 3.44
N ARG A 45 19.96 10.29 4.44
CA ARG A 45 20.35 11.71 4.37
C ARG A 45 21.80 11.92 4.84
N PRO A 46 22.80 11.37 4.12
CA PRO A 46 24.20 11.54 4.49
C PRO A 46 24.54 13.03 4.68
N GLY A 47 25.11 13.39 5.83
CA GLY A 47 25.46 14.78 6.16
C GLY A 47 24.28 15.72 6.46
N ARG A 48 23.03 15.26 6.41
CA ARG A 48 21.82 16.10 6.64
C ARG A 48 20.92 15.56 7.76
N GLY A 49 21.47 14.76 8.67
CA GLY A 49 20.80 14.25 9.87
C GLY A 49 20.35 12.80 9.78
N GLU A 50 19.42 12.41 10.64
CA GLU A 50 18.88 11.05 10.70
C GLU A 50 18.10 10.70 9.41
N PRO A 51 18.09 9.43 8.96
CA PRO A 51 17.26 9.01 7.84
C PRO A 51 15.78 9.34 8.08
N ARG A 52 15.07 9.74 7.02
CA ARG A 52 13.62 9.99 7.08
C ARG A 52 12.88 8.70 6.75
N PHE A 53 11.85 8.38 7.52
CA PHE A 53 10.96 7.25 7.29
C PHE A 53 9.53 7.73 7.10
N ILE A 54 8.88 7.22 6.06
CA ILE A 54 7.48 7.50 5.73
C ILE A 54 6.75 6.17 5.58
N SER A 55 5.56 6.05 6.15
CA SER A 55 4.66 4.91 5.94
C SER A 55 3.28 5.37 5.54
N VAL A 56 2.68 4.72 4.54
CA VAL A 56 1.34 5.05 4.04
C VAL A 56 0.50 3.78 3.89
N GLY A 57 -0.77 3.87 4.27
CA GLY A 57 -1.71 2.75 4.19
C GLY A 57 -2.85 3.08 3.24
N TYR A 58 -3.19 2.12 2.39
CA TYR A 58 -4.30 2.17 1.44
C TYR A 58 -5.26 1.02 1.68
N VAL A 59 -6.57 1.31 1.61
CA VAL A 59 -7.61 0.32 1.33
C VAL A 59 -8.10 0.61 -0.08
N ASP A 60 -7.94 -0.36 -0.97
CA ASP A 60 -8.08 -0.21 -2.42
C ASP A 60 -7.22 0.95 -2.93
N ASP A 61 -7.84 2.00 -3.44
CA ASP A 61 -7.18 3.21 -3.93
C ASP A 61 -7.30 4.39 -2.95
N THR A 62 -7.83 4.15 -1.76
CA THR A 62 -8.06 5.18 -0.73
C THR A 62 -6.97 5.13 0.33
N GLN A 63 -6.15 6.18 0.41
CA GLN A 63 -5.20 6.33 1.50
C GLN A 63 -5.95 6.59 2.80
N PHE A 64 -5.71 5.78 3.83
CA PHE A 64 -6.40 5.90 5.11
C PHE A 64 -5.51 6.26 6.30
N LEU A 65 -4.20 6.00 6.21
CA LEU A 65 -3.23 6.40 7.22
C LEU A 65 -1.92 6.92 6.63
N TRP A 66 -1.21 7.71 7.42
CA TRP A 66 0.08 8.32 7.09
C TRP A 66 0.95 8.45 8.34
N PHE A 67 2.24 8.20 8.19
CA PHE A 67 3.26 8.51 9.19
C PHE A 67 4.48 9.13 8.51
N ASP A 68 5.09 10.11 9.17
CA ASP A 68 6.37 10.72 8.77
C ASP A 68 7.25 10.96 10.00
N SER A 69 8.45 10.38 10.01
CA SER A 69 9.39 10.51 11.12
C SER A 69 9.94 11.93 11.28
N ASP A 70 9.87 12.75 10.23
CA ASP A 70 10.31 14.15 10.24
C ASP A 70 9.20 15.11 10.68
N ALA A 71 7.95 14.66 10.77
CA ALA A 71 6.86 15.49 11.26
C ALA A 71 7.08 15.86 12.74
N ALA A 72 6.56 17.01 13.17
CA ALA A 72 6.68 17.45 14.56
C ALA A 72 5.94 16.53 15.55
N SER A 73 4.78 16.02 15.14
CA SER A 73 3.96 15.10 15.94
C SER A 73 4.57 13.70 16.04
N ARG A 74 5.24 13.24 14.97
CA ARG A 74 5.70 11.85 14.78
C ARG A 74 4.65 10.83 15.20
N ARG A 75 3.40 11.06 14.81
CA ARG A 75 2.26 10.18 15.08
C ARG A 75 1.71 9.59 13.79
N MET A 76 1.08 8.43 13.90
CA MET A 76 0.23 7.90 12.83
C MET A 76 -1.02 8.78 12.74
N GLU A 77 -1.33 9.25 11.55
CA GLU A 77 -2.42 10.20 11.30
C GLU A 77 -3.48 9.59 10.38
N PRO A 78 -4.78 9.77 10.71
CA PRO A 78 -5.87 9.41 9.81
C PRO A 78 -5.86 10.29 8.56
N ARG A 79 -6.23 9.72 7.42
CA ARG A 79 -6.36 10.45 6.14
C ARG A 79 -7.79 10.53 5.62
N VAL A 80 -8.72 9.86 6.31
CA VAL A 80 -10.14 9.75 5.95
C VAL A 80 -11.00 9.64 7.22
N PRO A 81 -12.24 10.15 7.22
CA PRO A 81 -13.05 10.21 8.44
C PRO A 81 -13.40 8.85 9.06
N TRP A 82 -13.56 7.80 8.24
CA TRP A 82 -14.02 6.50 8.72
C TRP A 82 -13.00 5.77 9.61
N VAL A 83 -11.73 6.17 9.60
CA VAL A 83 -10.72 5.60 10.52
C VAL A 83 -10.61 6.42 11.82
N GLU A 84 -11.13 7.65 11.87
CA GLU A 84 -11.07 8.49 13.07
C GLU A 84 -11.87 7.93 14.25
N GLN A 85 -12.81 7.02 13.98
CA GLN A 85 -13.57 6.30 15.01
C GLN A 85 -12.72 5.34 15.85
N GLU A 86 -11.50 5.02 15.41
CA GLU A 86 -10.58 4.17 16.16
C GLU A 86 -10.09 4.87 17.44
N GLY A 87 -9.99 4.10 18.52
CA GLY A 87 -9.61 4.59 19.84
C GLY A 87 -8.13 5.00 19.95
N PRO A 88 -7.75 5.75 21.00
CA PRO A 88 -6.37 6.20 21.21
C PRO A 88 -5.37 5.03 21.30
N GLU A 89 -5.79 3.86 21.81
CA GLU A 89 -4.93 2.67 21.89
C GLU A 89 -4.52 2.15 20.51
N TYR A 90 -5.40 2.25 19.51
CA TYR A 90 -5.08 1.91 18.12
C TYR A 90 -4.00 2.85 17.59
N TRP A 91 -4.21 4.17 17.72
CA TRP A 91 -3.28 5.18 17.22
C TRP A 91 -1.91 5.13 17.91
N ASP A 92 -1.88 4.88 19.22
CA ASP A 92 -0.64 4.72 19.98
C ASP A 92 0.12 3.45 19.55
N ARG A 93 -0.60 2.36 19.27
CA ARG A 93 0.01 1.13 18.75
C ARG A 93 0.57 1.34 17.35
N GLU A 94 -0.21 1.90 16.42
CA GLU A 94 0.26 2.13 15.05
C GLU A 94 1.43 3.12 15.00
N THR A 95 1.42 4.15 15.86
CA THR A 95 2.56 5.06 16.03
C THR A 95 3.80 4.31 16.51
N ARG A 96 3.67 3.44 17.52
CA ARG A 96 4.79 2.64 18.03
C ARG A 96 5.36 1.71 16.96
N ASN A 97 4.50 1.05 16.19
CA ASN A 97 4.90 0.18 15.08
C ASN A 97 5.66 0.98 14.01
N ALA A 98 5.14 2.15 13.61
CA ALA A 98 5.81 3.01 12.64
C ALA A 98 7.19 3.50 13.13
N MET A 99 7.32 3.86 14.41
CA MET A 99 8.61 4.21 15.00
C MET A 99 9.58 3.01 15.03
N GLY A 100 9.09 1.80 15.31
CA GLY A 100 9.87 0.57 15.21
C GLY A 100 10.40 0.31 13.80
N HIS A 101 9.55 0.47 12.78
CA HIS A 101 9.96 0.36 11.38
C HIS A 101 10.95 1.44 10.96
N ALA A 102 10.81 2.67 11.47
CA ALA A 102 11.78 3.74 11.24
C ALA A 102 13.16 3.39 11.80
N GLN A 103 13.21 2.83 13.01
CA GLN A 103 14.45 2.36 13.65
C GLN A 103 15.12 1.26 12.83
N ILE A 104 14.37 0.22 12.45
CA ILE A 104 14.88 -0.89 11.63
C ILE A 104 15.41 -0.34 10.31
N SER A 105 14.64 0.52 9.64
CA SER A 105 15.03 1.13 8.37
C SER A 105 16.32 1.94 8.48
N ARG A 106 16.53 2.64 9.60
CA ARG A 106 17.78 3.36 9.86
C ARG A 106 18.99 2.44 9.92
N GLU A 107 18.87 1.32 10.62
CA GLU A 107 19.94 0.32 10.73
C GLU A 107 20.23 -0.33 9.38
N ASN A 108 19.18 -0.61 8.60
CA ASN A 108 19.27 -1.16 7.26
C ASN A 108 20.00 -0.20 6.33
N LEU A 109 19.62 1.09 6.35
CA LEU A 109 20.28 2.11 5.54
C LEU A 109 21.75 2.26 5.93
N ARG A 110 22.10 2.29 7.22
CA ARG A 110 23.51 2.33 7.67
C ARG A 110 24.30 1.13 7.16
N THR A 111 23.70 -0.06 7.20
CA THR A 111 24.32 -1.30 6.72
C THR A 111 24.50 -1.30 5.21
N LEU A 112 23.46 -0.94 4.46
CA LEU A 112 23.48 -0.86 2.99
C LEU A 112 24.49 0.18 2.51
N LEU A 113 24.50 1.38 3.09
CA LEU A 113 25.46 2.43 2.72
C LEU A 113 26.89 1.99 2.99
N ARG A 114 27.17 1.31 4.11
CA ARG A 114 28.50 0.75 4.37
C ARG A 114 28.87 -0.32 3.34
N TYR A 115 27.94 -1.24 3.06
CA TYR A 115 28.17 -2.34 2.14
C TYR A 115 28.51 -1.86 0.73
N TYR A 116 27.82 -0.82 0.27
CA TYR A 116 28.02 -0.22 -1.05
C TYR A 116 29.04 0.93 -1.06
N ASN A 117 29.80 1.15 0.02
CA ASN A 117 30.78 2.23 0.15
C ASN A 117 30.19 3.64 -0.13
N GLN A 118 28.94 3.87 0.30
CA GLN A 118 28.17 5.11 0.14
C GLN A 118 27.95 5.83 1.49
N SER A 119 28.79 5.57 2.50
CA SER A 119 28.61 6.10 3.86
C SER A 119 28.81 7.61 4.00
N GLU A 120 29.48 8.26 3.04
CA GLU A 120 29.75 9.70 3.06
C GLU A 120 28.85 10.43 2.06
N ALA A 121 28.50 11.69 2.38
CA ALA A 121 27.88 12.58 1.41
C ALA A 121 28.91 12.80 0.30
N GLY A 122 28.71 12.16 -0.85
CA GLY A 122 29.72 12.05 -1.89
C GLY A 122 30.44 13.37 -2.16
N GLU A 123 31.71 13.44 -1.76
CA GLU A 123 32.69 14.08 -2.61
C GLU A 123 32.74 13.23 -3.88
N TRP A 124 32.42 13.83 -5.02
CA TRP A 124 32.53 13.13 -6.30
C TRP A 124 33.92 12.52 -6.41
N PRO A 125 34.04 11.23 -6.80
CA PRO A 125 35.35 10.63 -6.96
C PRO A 125 36.17 11.49 -7.92
N GLN A 126 37.39 11.84 -7.50
CA GLN A 126 38.34 12.50 -8.38
C GLN A 126 38.46 11.70 -9.68
N PRO A 127 38.54 12.32 -10.87
CA PRO A 127 38.65 11.59 -12.13
C PRO A 127 39.81 10.58 -12.05
N GLY A 128 39.49 9.28 -12.11
CA GLY A 128 40.47 8.18 -12.00
C GLY A 128 40.31 7.26 -10.78
N ALA A 129 39.38 7.54 -9.86
CA ALA A 129 39.08 6.61 -8.77
C ALA A 129 38.37 5.34 -9.29
N GLN A 130 38.92 4.17 -8.96
CA GLN A 130 38.33 2.87 -9.28
C GLN A 130 37.08 2.67 -8.42
N VAL A 131 35.90 2.55 -9.06
CA VAL A 131 34.66 2.18 -8.36
C VAL A 131 34.63 0.66 -8.24
N THR A 132 35.03 0.14 -7.07
CA THR A 132 34.89 -1.28 -6.76
C THR A 132 33.42 -1.57 -6.45
N ILE A 133 32.73 -2.26 -7.36
CA ILE A 133 31.37 -2.75 -7.12
C ILE A 133 31.48 -3.98 -6.19
N PRO A 134 30.91 -3.94 -4.98
CA PRO A 134 30.90 -5.12 -4.11
C PRO A 134 30.05 -6.24 -4.75
N PRO A 135 30.37 -7.51 -4.47
CA PRO A 135 29.60 -8.64 -4.98
C PRO A 135 28.13 -8.57 -4.53
N HIS A 136 27.22 -9.25 -5.25
CA HIS A 136 25.80 -9.29 -4.89
C HIS A 136 25.62 -9.82 -3.46
N PRO A 137 24.77 -9.21 -2.62
CA PRO A 137 24.58 -9.68 -1.25
C PRO A 137 24.02 -11.12 -1.25
N PRO A 138 24.47 -11.98 -0.31
CA PRO A 138 23.86 -13.28 -0.09
C PRO A 138 22.42 -13.09 0.41
N ARG A 139 21.55 -14.07 0.19
CA ARG A 139 20.14 -14.05 0.63
C ARG A 139 19.97 -13.78 2.14
N THR A 140 21.03 -13.98 2.93
CA THR A 140 21.12 -13.69 4.36
C THR A 140 21.30 -12.20 4.71
N ALA A 141 21.56 -11.34 3.73
CA ALA A 141 21.45 -9.88 3.90
C ALA A 141 19.97 -9.41 3.82
N GLN A 142 19.04 -10.30 3.46
CA GLN A 142 17.63 -10.08 3.76
C GLN A 142 17.42 -10.40 5.24
N ILE A 143 16.93 -9.40 5.95
CA ILE A 143 16.71 -9.47 7.39
C ILE A 143 15.71 -10.59 7.71
N PRO A 144 15.97 -11.41 8.74
CA PRO A 144 15.12 -12.53 9.10
C PRO A 144 13.66 -12.13 9.22
N GLN A 145 12.76 -12.96 8.71
CA GLN A 145 11.33 -12.67 8.83
C GLN A 145 10.85 -12.60 10.29
N SER A 146 11.62 -13.14 11.22
CA SER A 146 11.40 -13.09 12.67
C SER A 146 11.57 -11.71 13.30
N LEU A 147 12.06 -10.71 12.55
CA LEU A 147 12.07 -9.31 12.95
C LEU A 147 10.87 -8.54 12.41
N TRP A 148 9.97 -9.20 11.68
CA TRP A 148 8.63 -8.72 11.36
C TRP A 148 7.65 -9.36 12.37
N VAL A 149 7.50 -8.73 13.54
CA VAL A 149 6.41 -9.02 14.50
C VAL A 149 5.75 -7.70 14.86
#